data_AF-A0A4P7L2Y3-F1
#
_entry.id   AF-A0A4P7L2Y3-F1
#
_cell.length_a   1.000
_cell.length_b   1.000
_cell.length_c   1.000
_cell.angle_alpha   90.00
_cell.angle_beta   90.00
_cell.angle_gamma   90.00
#
_symmetry.space_group_name_H-M   'P 1'
#
loop_
_entity.id
_entity.type
_entity.pdbx_description
1 polymer ?
#
loop_
_entity_poly.entity_id
_entity_poly.type
_entity_poly.pdbx_seq_one_letter_code
_entity_poly.pdbx_strand_id
1 'polypeptide(L)'
;MSSRFSGKSLPVQASGESDVSEEEVACTGNKKKKLSYQGPLAKLVTIDRFAAYAGFTTGAIRKMCLRGILPAHQMKNPNNPEGKGTWYINRDLWDKLSEQLPKIEPQEWHSWKDYWMYDRKASHKK
;
A
#
# COMPACT_ATOMS: atom_id res chain seq x y z
N MET A 1 52.61 -54.81 5.44
CA MET A 1 52.72 -54.04 4.18
C MET A 1 52.08 -52.69 4.39
N SER A 2 52.87 -51.65 4.12
CA SER A 2 52.57 -50.24 4.28
C SER A 2 51.47 -49.74 3.34
N SER A 3 50.65 -48.80 3.79
CA SER A 3 50.47 -47.54 3.05
C SER A 3 49.88 -46.47 3.98
N ARG A 4 50.60 -45.36 4.08
CA ARG A 4 50.21 -44.13 4.78
C ARG A 4 49.42 -43.28 3.80
N PHE A 5 48.24 -42.79 4.18
CA PHE A 5 47.64 -41.63 3.52
C PHE A 5 47.64 -40.46 4.50
N SER A 6 48.51 -39.49 4.21
CA SER A 6 48.64 -38.22 4.93
C SER A 6 47.59 -37.26 4.38
N GLY A 7 46.63 -36.85 5.21
CA GLY A 7 45.65 -35.82 4.91
C GLY A 7 45.60 -34.82 6.05
N LYS A 8 46.15 -33.63 5.82
CA LYS A 8 46.24 -32.51 6.77
C LYS A 8 44.90 -31.82 6.97
N SER A 9 44.57 -31.63 8.25
CA SER A 9 43.78 -30.59 8.93
C SER A 9 43.03 -29.52 8.12
N LEU A 10 41.73 -29.38 8.41
CA LEU A 10 41.05 -28.09 8.63
C LEU A 10 40.02 -28.27 9.76
N PRO A 11 40.02 -27.46 10.83
CA PRO A 11 38.96 -27.48 11.84
C PRO A 11 37.76 -26.63 11.36
N VAL A 12 36.61 -27.28 11.13
CA VAL A 12 35.34 -26.58 10.97
C VAL A 12 34.84 -26.22 12.37
N GLN A 13 34.85 -24.92 12.69
CA GLN A 13 34.22 -24.42 13.91
C GLN A 13 32.71 -24.34 13.64
N ALA A 14 31.96 -25.30 14.20
CA ALA A 14 30.52 -25.20 14.37
C ALA A 14 30.25 -24.87 15.85
N SER A 15 30.37 -23.60 16.18
CA SER A 15 29.87 -23.04 17.44
C SER A 15 28.59 -22.27 17.10
N GLY A 16 27.48 -22.75 17.63
CA GLY A 16 26.16 -22.14 17.51
C GLY A 16 25.28 -22.66 18.63
N GLU A 17 25.82 -22.62 19.85
CA GLU A 17 25.08 -22.87 21.07
C GLU A 17 24.19 -21.64 21.32
N SER A 18 22.98 -21.95 21.75
CA SER A 18 21.92 -21.04 22.18
C SER A 18 22.37 -20.03 23.23
N ASP A 19 22.04 -18.76 23.03
CA ASP A 19 21.77 -17.84 24.13
C ASP A 19 20.53 -17.00 23.80
N VAL A 20 19.45 -17.31 24.51
CA VAL A 20 18.31 -16.43 24.68
C VAL A 20 18.74 -15.41 25.73
N SER A 21 19.12 -14.22 25.27
CA SER A 21 19.24 -13.06 26.13
C SER A 21 18.01 -12.18 25.89
N GLU A 22 17.04 -12.30 26.79
CA GLU A 22 15.97 -11.33 26.99
C GLU A 22 16.62 -10.03 27.49
N GLU A 23 17.04 -9.19 26.54
CA GLU A 23 17.37 -7.81 26.86
C GLU A 23 16.08 -6.99 26.86
N GLU A 24 15.64 -6.66 28.07
CA GLU A 24 14.68 -5.61 28.40
C GLU A 24 15.05 -4.30 27.66
N VAL A 25 14.53 -4.11 26.45
CA VAL A 25 14.71 -2.86 25.72
C VAL A 25 13.77 -1.83 26.33
N ALA A 26 14.30 -1.08 27.29
CA ALA A 26 13.70 0.14 27.80
C ALA A 26 13.09 0.93 26.62
N CYS A 27 11.76 1.10 26.64
CA CYS A 27 10.98 1.80 25.62
C CYS A 27 11.33 3.30 25.60
N THR A 28 12.52 3.65 25.12
CA THR A 28 12.82 5.00 24.69
C THR A 28 12.14 5.19 23.34
N GLY A 29 11.08 5.99 23.35
CA GLY A 29 10.22 6.24 22.19
C GLY A 29 10.98 6.89 21.04
N ASN A 30 11.64 6.05 20.23
CA ASN A 30 12.26 6.47 18.99
C ASN A 30 11.16 6.98 18.06
N LYS A 31 11.11 8.31 17.87
CA LYS A 31 10.28 8.96 16.85
C LYS A 31 10.64 8.35 15.51
N LYS A 32 9.79 7.44 15.02
CA LYS A 32 9.99 6.74 13.74
C LYS A 32 10.20 7.79 12.65
N LYS A 33 11.37 7.80 12.03
CA LYS A 33 11.67 8.70 10.91
C LYS A 33 10.62 8.44 9.82
N LYS A 34 9.89 9.49 9.42
CA LYS A 34 8.86 9.41 8.39
C LYS A 34 9.55 9.17 7.05
N LEU A 35 9.59 7.91 6.61
CA LEU A 35 10.19 7.54 5.33
C LEU A 35 9.29 8.04 4.19
N SER A 36 9.70 9.09 3.51
CA SER A 36 8.98 9.67 2.37
C SER A 36 9.63 9.21 1.06
N TYR A 37 8.91 8.43 0.28
CA TYR A 37 9.32 8.10 -1.10
C TYR A 37 8.67 9.11 -2.07
N GLN A 38 9.46 9.75 -2.94
CA GLN A 38 8.98 10.72 -3.93
C GLN A 38 9.23 10.14 -5.32
N GLY A 39 8.37 9.22 -5.74
CA GLY A 39 8.47 8.53 -7.01
C GLY A 39 7.10 8.14 -7.56
N PRO A 40 7.05 7.55 -8.77
CA PRO A 40 5.80 7.16 -9.40
C PRO A 40 5.00 6.20 -8.52
N LEU A 41 3.68 6.37 -8.50
CA LEU A 41 2.78 5.49 -7.75
C LEU A 41 2.78 4.09 -8.38
N ALA A 42 3.11 3.08 -7.56
CA ALA A 42 2.95 1.69 -7.94
C ALA A 42 1.49 1.36 -8.31
N LYS A 43 1.29 0.26 -9.04
CA LYS A 43 -0.06 -0.25 -9.37
C LYS A 43 -0.81 -0.70 -8.12
N LEU A 44 -0.08 -1.29 -7.17
CA LEU A 44 -0.59 -1.71 -5.87
C LEU A 44 -0.01 -0.78 -4.80
N VAL A 45 -0.87 -0.16 -4.01
CA VAL A 45 -0.47 0.88 -3.04
C VAL A 45 -1.08 0.63 -1.67
N THR A 46 -0.41 1.10 -0.63
CA THR A 46 -0.93 1.12 0.74
C THR A 46 -2.01 2.20 0.89
N ILE A 47 -2.84 2.08 1.94
CA ILE A 47 -3.87 3.07 2.26
C ILE A 47 -3.31 4.50 2.33
N ASP A 48 -2.18 4.70 2.99
CA ASP A 48 -1.66 6.05 3.22
C ASP A 48 -1.24 6.74 1.91
N ARG A 49 -0.67 5.95 0.98
CA ARG A 49 -0.32 6.42 -0.37
C ARG A 49 -1.56 6.74 -1.19
N PHE A 50 -2.52 5.84 -1.18
CA PHE A 50 -3.75 6.01 -1.95
C PHE A 50 -4.58 7.18 -1.42
N ALA A 51 -4.64 7.36 -0.10
CA ALA A 51 -5.32 8.48 0.54
C ALA A 51 -4.74 9.83 0.09
N ALA A 52 -3.40 9.95 0.11
CA ALA A 52 -2.72 11.15 -0.39
C ALA A 52 -2.94 11.38 -1.89
N TYR A 53 -3.00 10.30 -2.68
CA TYR A 53 -3.25 10.37 -4.12
C TYR A 53 -4.69 10.81 -4.45
N ALA A 54 -5.68 10.20 -3.83
CA ALA A 54 -7.10 10.42 -4.10
C ALA A 54 -7.70 11.62 -3.35
N GLY A 55 -6.91 12.31 -2.51
CA GLY A 55 -7.37 13.48 -1.75
C GLY A 55 -8.28 13.14 -0.56
N PHE A 56 -8.20 11.92 -0.04
CA PHE A 56 -9.01 11.47 1.10
C PHE A 56 -8.17 11.32 2.38
N THR A 57 -8.85 11.26 3.51
CA THR A 57 -8.20 10.88 4.77
C THR A 57 -7.98 9.36 4.82
N THR A 58 -6.92 8.92 5.49
CA THR A 58 -6.59 7.48 5.64
C THR A 58 -7.70 6.69 6.33
N GLY A 59 -8.40 7.32 7.29
CA GLY A 59 -9.57 6.76 7.96
C GLY A 59 -10.77 6.55 7.02
N ALA A 60 -11.02 7.48 6.09
CA ALA A 60 -12.07 7.34 5.09
C ALA A 60 -11.77 6.17 4.14
N ILE A 61 -10.53 6.09 3.63
CA ILE A 61 -10.10 4.98 2.75
C ILE A 61 -10.24 3.63 3.47
N ARG A 62 -9.84 3.52 4.75
CA ARG A 62 -10.06 2.29 5.54
C ARG A 62 -11.53 1.88 5.57
N LYS A 63 -12.43 2.83 5.83
CA LYS A 63 -13.89 2.55 5.85
C LYS A 63 -14.39 2.13 4.47
N MET A 64 -13.91 2.75 3.40
CA MET A 64 -14.27 2.37 2.02
C MET A 64 -13.81 0.96 1.66
N CYS A 65 -12.59 0.58 2.06
CA CYS A 65 -12.09 -0.79 1.90
C CYS A 65 -12.95 -1.80 2.67
N LEU A 66 -13.30 -1.50 3.92
CA LEU A 66 -14.18 -2.36 4.72
C LEU A 66 -15.58 -2.51 4.12
N ARG A 67 -16.07 -1.48 3.43
CA ARG A 67 -17.38 -1.48 2.74
C ARG A 67 -17.33 -2.12 1.34
N GLY A 68 -16.16 -2.53 0.84
CA GLY A 68 -16.02 -3.08 -0.51
C GLY A 68 -16.24 -2.07 -1.64
N ILE A 69 -16.12 -0.77 -1.36
CA ILE A 69 -16.29 0.30 -2.37
C ILE A 69 -15.05 0.42 -3.26
N LEU A 70 -13.88 0.09 -2.72
CA LEU A 70 -12.59 0.19 -3.41
C LEU A 70 -12.08 -1.18 -3.85
N PRO A 71 -11.35 -1.25 -4.97
CA PRO A 71 -10.66 -2.46 -5.40
C PRO A 71 -9.44 -2.73 -4.52
N ALA A 72 -9.71 -3.25 -3.31
CA ALA A 72 -8.72 -3.44 -2.27
C ALA A 72 -8.74 -4.88 -1.73
N HIS A 73 -7.56 -5.36 -1.31
CA HIS A 73 -7.40 -6.67 -0.69
C HIS A 73 -6.70 -6.55 0.65
N GLN A 74 -7.18 -7.30 1.64
CA GLN A 74 -6.55 -7.39 2.96
C GLN A 74 -5.59 -8.59 2.98
N MET A 75 -4.30 -8.31 3.05
CA MET A 75 -3.28 -9.35 3.22
C MET A 75 -3.02 -9.56 4.72
N LYS A 76 -3.33 -10.75 5.21
CA LYS A 76 -3.00 -11.18 6.57
C LYS A 76 -1.61 -11.86 6.57
N ASN A 77 -0.88 -11.70 7.67
CA ASN A 77 0.40 -12.37 7.85
C ASN A 77 0.13 -13.86 8.12
N PRO A 78 0.72 -14.81 7.37
CA PRO A 78 0.56 -16.24 7.65
C PRO A 78 1.04 -16.64 9.05
N ASN A 79 2.04 -15.94 9.59
CA ASN A 79 2.61 -16.23 10.91
C ASN A 79 1.78 -15.64 12.06
N ASN A 80 0.79 -14.79 11.77
CA ASN A 80 -0.12 -14.23 12.77
C ASN A 80 -1.53 -14.07 12.16
N PRO A 81 -2.35 -15.13 12.19
CA PRO A 81 -3.68 -15.12 11.56
C PRO A 81 -4.68 -14.18 12.26
N GLU A 82 -4.46 -13.86 13.54
CA GLU A 82 -5.29 -12.93 14.32
C GLU A 82 -4.87 -11.46 14.14
N GLY A 83 -3.73 -11.22 13.49
CA GLY A 83 -3.20 -9.89 13.26
C GLY A 83 -4.11 -9.00 12.40
N LYS A 84 -4.08 -7.69 12.69
CA LYS A 84 -4.68 -6.67 11.81
C LYS A 84 -3.92 -6.64 10.49
N GLY A 85 -4.44 -7.34 9.48
CA GLY A 85 -3.84 -7.43 8.15
C GLY A 85 -3.67 -6.06 7.47
N THR A 86 -2.74 -6.00 6.52
CA THR A 86 -2.45 -4.79 5.76
C THR A 86 -3.36 -4.72 4.53
N TRP A 87 -3.97 -3.56 4.31
CA TRP A 87 -4.76 -3.32 3.10
C TRP A 87 -3.88 -2.79 1.98
N TYR A 88 -4.06 -3.42 0.81
CA TYR A 88 -3.47 -3.01 -0.44
C TYR A 88 -4.57 -2.67 -1.43
N ILE A 89 -4.41 -1.56 -2.15
CA ILE A 89 -5.40 -1.02 -3.09
C ILE A 89 -4.81 -1.09 -4.49
N ASN A 90 -5.60 -1.60 -5.45
CA ASN A 90 -5.22 -1.61 -6.86
C ASN A 90 -5.58 -0.26 -7.50
N ARG A 91 -4.58 0.61 -7.60
CA ARG A 91 -4.71 1.95 -8.18
C ARG A 91 -4.98 1.88 -9.69
N ASP A 92 -4.32 0.95 -10.39
CA ASP A 92 -4.51 0.80 -11.85
C ASP A 92 -5.95 0.44 -12.22
N LEU A 93 -6.59 -0.43 -11.43
CA LEU A 93 -7.99 -0.79 -11.63
C LEU A 93 -8.93 0.36 -11.28
N TRP A 94 -8.62 1.11 -10.20
CA TRP A 94 -9.36 2.33 -9.86
C TRP A 94 -9.35 3.35 -11.00
N ASP A 95 -8.19 3.59 -11.61
CA ASP A 95 -8.04 4.53 -12.73
C ASP A 95 -8.89 4.07 -13.93
N LYS A 96 -8.82 2.78 -14.30
CA LYS A 96 -9.63 2.20 -15.38
C LYS A 96 -11.13 2.33 -15.14
N LEU A 97 -11.59 2.10 -13.91
CA LEU A 97 -13.00 2.27 -13.57
C LEU A 97 -13.42 3.74 -13.68
N SER A 98 -12.55 4.67 -13.26
CA SER A 98 -12.84 6.10 -13.36
C SER A 98 -12.92 6.59 -14.81
N GLU A 99 -12.18 5.98 -15.75
CA GLU A 99 -12.30 6.25 -17.19
C GLU A 99 -13.58 5.68 -17.80
N GLN A 100 -14.10 4.57 -17.26
CA GLN A 100 -15.32 3.94 -17.73
C GLN A 100 -16.57 4.63 -17.20
N LEU A 101 -16.49 5.25 -16.02
CA LEU A 101 -17.62 5.83 -15.31
C LEU A 101 -18.45 6.82 -16.18
N PRO A 102 -17.85 7.78 -16.91
CA PRO A 102 -18.61 8.72 -17.73
C PRO A 102 -19.32 8.10 -18.94
N LYS A 103 -18.99 6.86 -19.30
CA LYS A 103 -19.65 6.14 -20.41
C LYS A 103 -20.90 5.41 -19.95
N ILE A 104 -20.98 5.11 -18.67
CA ILE A 104 -22.03 4.30 -18.05
C ILE A 104 -23.05 5.21 -17.37
N GLU A 105 -22.61 6.35 -16.85
CA GLU A 105 -23.48 7.30 -16.14
C GLU A 105 -24.52 7.94 -17.06
N PRO A 106 -25.74 8.19 -16.57
CA PRO A 106 -26.77 8.92 -17.30
C PRO A 106 -26.27 10.29 -17.74
N GLN A 107 -26.68 10.74 -18.93
CA GLN A 107 -26.29 12.05 -19.46
C GLN A 107 -26.68 13.21 -18.53
N GLU A 108 -27.74 13.04 -17.75
CA GLU A 108 -28.23 14.00 -16.75
C GLU A 108 -27.22 14.25 -15.62
N TRP A 109 -26.33 13.29 -15.33
CA TRP A 109 -25.27 13.46 -14.32
C TRP A 109 -24.01 14.13 -14.91
N HIS A 110 -23.96 14.28 -16.24
CA HIS A 110 -22.90 14.98 -16.96
C HIS A 110 -23.12 16.49 -17.09
N SER A 111 -24.17 17.06 -16.49
CA SER A 111 -24.47 18.51 -16.53
C SER A 111 -23.39 19.41 -15.92
N TRP A 112 -22.36 18.84 -15.28
CA TRP A 112 -21.18 19.60 -14.88
C TRP A 112 -20.44 20.19 -16.09
N LYS A 113 -20.53 19.59 -17.28
CA LYS A 113 -20.00 20.17 -18.52
C LYS A 113 -20.71 21.47 -18.87
N ASP A 114 -22.02 21.55 -18.63
CA ASP A 114 -22.80 22.75 -18.90
C ASP A 114 -22.32 23.92 -18.04
N TYR A 115 -21.91 23.67 -16.79
CA TYR A 115 -21.33 24.69 -15.92
C TYR A 115 -20.00 25.27 -16.46
N TRP A 116 -19.15 24.43 -17.05
CA TRP A 116 -17.88 24.85 -17.64
C TRP A 116 -18.04 25.47 -19.03
N MET A 117 -19.04 25.03 -19.80
CA MET A 117 -19.33 25.50 -21.16
C MET A 117 -20.35 26.64 -21.17
N TYR A 118 -20.85 27.07 -20.00
CA TYR A 118 -21.80 28.18 -19.87
C TYR A 118 -21.15 29.50 -20.28
N ASP A 119 -21.50 30.00 -21.46
CA ASP A 119 -21.12 31.35 -21.87
C ASP A 119 -22.06 32.39 -21.22
N ARG A 120 -21.56 33.00 -20.15
CA ARG A 120 -22.24 34.07 -19.42
C ARG A 120 -22.62 35.25 -20.32
N LYS A 121 -21.87 35.50 -21.41
CA LYS A 121 -22.13 36.62 -22.32
C LYS A 121 -23.31 36.36 -23.27
N ALA A 122 -23.58 35.09 -23.60
CA ALA A 122 -24.71 34.71 -24.44
C ALA A 122 -26.07 34.93 -23.73
N SER A 123 -26.11 34.81 -22.40
CA SER A 123 -27.33 34.94 -21.60
C SER A 123 -27.79 36.38 -21.34
N HIS A 124 -26.94 37.40 -21.52
CA HIS A 124 -27.28 38.80 -21.24
C HIS A 124 -27.87 39.56 -22.44
N LYS A 125 -28.12 38.86 -23.54
CA LYS A 125 -28.80 39.41 -24.72
C LYS A 125 -30.29 39.03 -24.65
N LYS A 126 -31.04 39.70 -23.78
CA LYS A 126 -32.51 39.67 -23.75
C LYS A 126 -33.05 41.07 -23.58
#